data_AF-A0A926FII6-F1
#
_entry.id   AF-A0A926FII6-F1
#
_cell.length_a   1.000
_cell.length_b   1.000
_cell.length_c   1.000
_cell.angle_alpha   90.00
_cell.angle_beta   90.00
_cell.angle_gamma   90.00
#
_symmetry.space_group_name_H-M   'P 1'
#
loop_
_entity.id
_entity.type
_entity.pdbx_description
1 polymer ?
#
loop_
_entity_poly.entity_id
_entity_poly.type
_entity_poly.pdbx_seq_one_letter_code
_entity_poly.pdbx_strand_id
1 'polypeptide(L)'
;MTARVTGSIRVPAVSRCPQCGADRISPVVCPRCGVAEGVSDDAFALLGLQPSWGVDPQELEERYTAILSLLDPKSEAAATVTAARRLLLDPLTRGRHLVEASGGQPQELGVETQEFLTEVMELSRETEEAIAQRDPARLSGLVTEAEEKLASMIMAAGQSFSRLERTVTDEVAAAARSLAGASYWSAVVDELRDKVTRLEGQRAAGRRPEGDEARDI
;
A
#
# COMPACT_ATOMS: atom_id res chain seq x y z
N MET A 1 22.06 24.71 -23.68
CA MET A 1 20.95 24.16 -24.48
C MET A 1 20.49 22.88 -23.81
N THR A 2 19.54 22.98 -22.89
CA THR A 2 19.03 21.85 -22.09
C THR A 2 17.87 21.19 -22.83
N ALA A 3 18.10 19.95 -23.28
CA ALA A 3 17.06 19.12 -23.86
C ALA A 3 16.05 18.74 -22.78
N ARG A 4 14.80 19.20 -22.93
CA ARG A 4 13.66 18.73 -22.14
C ARG A 4 13.37 17.30 -22.56
N VAL A 5 13.69 16.33 -21.71
CA VAL A 5 13.12 14.98 -21.84
C VAL A 5 11.80 15.01 -21.08
N THR A 6 10.72 15.29 -21.80
CA THR A 6 9.38 14.94 -21.35
C THR A 6 9.31 13.42 -21.37
N GLY A 7 9.62 12.80 -20.22
CA GLY A 7 9.21 11.43 -19.94
C GLY A 7 7.69 11.40 -19.89
N SER A 8 7.06 11.44 -21.07
CA SER A 8 5.64 11.27 -21.21
C SER A 8 5.37 9.83 -20.82
N ILE A 9 4.88 9.63 -19.61
CA ILE A 9 4.06 8.47 -19.30
C ILE A 9 3.00 8.45 -20.40
N ARG A 10 3.00 7.40 -21.23
CA ARG A 10 2.05 7.31 -22.34
C ARG A 10 0.68 7.13 -21.72
N VAL A 11 -0.09 8.21 -21.67
CA VAL A 11 -1.54 8.09 -21.57
C VAL A 11 -1.97 7.21 -22.75
N PRO A 12 -2.57 6.03 -22.53
CA PRO A 12 -3.06 5.24 -23.64
C PRO A 12 -4.02 6.13 -24.43
N ALA A 13 -3.68 6.37 -25.70
CA ALA A 13 -4.54 7.11 -26.61
C ALA A 13 -5.93 6.48 -26.58
N VAL A 14 -6.97 7.31 -26.55
CA VAL A 14 -8.38 6.89 -26.62
C VAL A 14 -8.51 5.86 -27.74
N SER A 15 -8.54 4.58 -27.37
CA SER A 15 -8.59 3.49 -28.33
C SER A 15 -10.06 3.23 -28.64
N ARG A 16 -10.39 3.16 -29.93
CA ARG A 16 -11.74 2.73 -30.31
C ARG A 16 -11.85 1.23 -30.09
N CYS A 17 -12.99 0.80 -29.58
CA CYS A 17 -13.26 -0.63 -29.47
C CYS A 17 -13.29 -1.28 -30.87
N PRO A 18 -12.54 -2.35 -31.15
CA PRO A 18 -12.54 -2.97 -32.46
C PRO A 18 -13.85 -3.73 -32.72
N GLN A 19 -14.61 -4.10 -31.67
CA GLN A 19 -15.90 -4.76 -31.83
C GLN A 19 -17.06 -3.79 -32.13
N CYS A 20 -17.10 -2.60 -31.52
CA CYS A 20 -18.25 -1.69 -31.67
C CYS A 20 -17.92 -0.24 -32.06
N GLY A 21 -16.63 0.09 -32.22
CA GLY A 21 -16.16 1.41 -32.66
C GLY A 21 -16.30 2.54 -31.64
N ALA A 22 -16.82 2.29 -30.43
CA ALA A 22 -16.97 3.30 -29.40
C ALA A 22 -15.64 3.75 -28.80
N ASP A 23 -15.57 5.01 -28.38
CA ASP A 23 -14.44 5.53 -27.60
C ASP A 23 -14.39 4.83 -26.23
N ARG A 24 -13.18 4.45 -25.82
CA ARG A 24 -12.96 3.73 -24.57
C ARG A 24 -12.58 4.67 -23.43
N ILE A 25 -13.17 4.42 -22.27
CA ILE A 25 -12.81 5.06 -20.99
C ILE A 25 -11.61 4.31 -20.35
N SER A 26 -11.50 3.01 -20.61
CA SER A 26 -10.42 2.13 -20.17
C SER A 26 -9.96 1.24 -21.33
N PRO A 27 -8.66 0.93 -21.45
CA PRO A 27 -8.17 -0.01 -22.44
C PRO A 27 -8.80 -1.40 -22.30
N VAL A 28 -9.21 -1.76 -21.08
CA VAL A 28 -9.65 -3.09 -20.69
C VAL A 28 -11.05 -3.37 -21.16
N VAL A 29 -12.01 -2.49 -20.89
CA VAL A 29 -13.43 -2.77 -21.12
C VAL A 29 -14.05 -1.69 -21.98
N CYS A 30 -14.70 -2.12 -23.06
CA CYS A 30 -15.51 -1.20 -23.84
C CYS A 30 -16.81 -0.86 -23.08
N PRO A 31 -17.09 0.43 -22.80
CA PRO A 31 -18.29 0.83 -22.08
C PRO A 31 -19.60 0.56 -22.83
N ARG A 32 -19.53 0.36 -24.15
CA ARG A 32 -20.71 0.16 -25.00
C ARG A 32 -21.07 -1.31 -25.21
N CYS A 33 -20.07 -2.17 -25.40
CA CYS A 33 -20.32 -3.58 -25.74
C CYS A 33 -19.77 -4.59 -24.72
N GLY A 34 -19.15 -4.12 -23.62
CA GLY A 34 -18.67 -4.98 -22.52
C GLY A 34 -17.46 -5.87 -22.84
N VAL A 35 -16.91 -5.75 -24.06
CA VAL A 35 -15.77 -6.56 -24.50
C VAL A 35 -14.54 -6.19 -23.70
N ALA A 36 -13.91 -7.20 -23.09
CA ALA A 36 -12.64 -7.10 -22.42
C ALA A 36 -11.48 -7.38 -23.40
N GLU A 37 -10.52 -6.48 -23.55
CA GLU A 37 -9.35 -6.65 -24.42
C GLU A 37 -8.09 -6.11 -23.76
N GLY A 38 -6.99 -6.86 -23.87
CA GLY A 38 -5.68 -6.42 -23.42
C GLY A 38 -5.65 -6.11 -21.93
N VAL A 39 -5.47 -7.16 -21.11
CA VAL A 39 -5.17 -6.96 -19.69
C VAL A 39 -3.80 -6.30 -19.62
N SER A 40 -3.77 -5.00 -19.33
CA SER A 40 -2.53 -4.28 -19.07
C SER A 40 -2.07 -4.61 -17.65
N ASP A 41 -0.77 -4.81 -17.46
CA ASP A 41 -0.21 -4.95 -16.11
C ASP A 41 -0.19 -3.61 -15.35
N ASP A 42 -0.49 -2.48 -16.02
CA ASP A 42 -0.55 -1.17 -15.40
C ASP A 42 -1.92 -0.89 -14.77
N ALA A 43 -1.98 -0.94 -13.43
CA ALA A 43 -3.18 -0.67 -12.64
C ALA A 43 -3.85 0.69 -12.94
N PHE A 44 -3.06 1.74 -13.20
CA PHE A 44 -3.61 3.05 -13.55
C PHE A 44 -4.30 3.02 -14.91
N ALA A 45 -3.64 2.42 -15.90
CA ALA A 45 -4.22 2.24 -17.22
C ALA A 45 -5.50 1.39 -17.17
N LEU A 46 -5.51 0.30 -16.39
CA LEU A 46 -6.68 -0.57 -16.23
C LEU A 46 -7.94 0.22 -15.78
N LEU A 47 -7.77 1.15 -14.85
CA LEU A 47 -8.86 1.97 -14.29
C LEU A 47 -9.06 3.31 -15.01
N GLY A 48 -8.27 3.60 -16.05
CA GLY A 48 -8.36 4.85 -16.81
C GLY A 48 -7.97 6.08 -15.99
N LEU A 49 -7.05 5.91 -15.05
CA LEU A 49 -6.52 6.97 -14.17
C LEU A 49 -5.14 7.44 -14.66
N GLN A 50 -4.79 8.69 -14.34
CA GLN A 50 -3.43 9.18 -14.57
C GLN A 50 -2.49 8.63 -13.49
N PRO A 51 -1.31 8.11 -13.86
CA PRO A 51 -0.31 7.68 -12.89
C PRO A 51 0.13 8.82 -11.98
N SER A 52 -0.25 8.73 -10.70
CA SER A 52 0.05 9.74 -9.70
C SER A 52 0.03 9.15 -8.29
N TRP A 53 0.80 9.78 -7.38
CA TRP A 53 0.75 9.43 -5.96
C TRP A 53 -0.59 9.81 -5.32
N GLY A 54 -1.12 10.99 -5.68
CA GLY A 54 -2.33 11.58 -5.13
C GLY A 54 -3.60 11.07 -5.82
N VAL A 55 -3.83 9.76 -5.81
CA VAL A 55 -5.08 9.18 -6.31
C VAL A 55 -6.24 9.61 -5.42
N ASP A 56 -7.26 10.21 -6.03
CA ASP A 56 -8.53 10.50 -5.36
C ASP A 56 -9.29 9.18 -5.12
N PRO A 57 -9.54 8.79 -3.84
CA PRO A 57 -10.28 7.57 -3.54
C PRO A 57 -11.69 7.57 -4.14
N GLN A 58 -12.36 8.71 -4.22
CA GLN A 58 -13.70 8.78 -4.78
C GLN A 58 -13.69 8.49 -6.28
N GLU A 59 -12.79 9.15 -7.03
CA GLU A 59 -12.64 8.88 -8.46
C GLU A 59 -12.28 7.41 -8.71
N LEU A 60 -11.35 6.85 -7.92
CA LEU A 60 -10.96 5.44 -8.01
C LEU A 60 -12.17 4.49 -7.85
N GLU A 61 -13.02 4.73 -6.85
CA GLU A 61 -14.23 3.91 -6.63
C GLU A 61 -15.28 4.07 -7.73
N GLU A 62 -15.46 5.28 -8.25
CA GLU A 62 -16.37 5.55 -9.35
C GLU A 62 -15.93 4.79 -10.62
N ARG A 63 -14.64 4.86 -10.97
CA ARG A 63 -14.06 4.15 -12.12
C ARG A 63 -14.14 2.64 -11.94
N TYR A 64 -13.76 2.14 -10.78
CA TYR A 64 -13.83 0.72 -10.45
C TYR A 64 -15.25 0.17 -10.61
N THR A 65 -16.23 0.83 -9.97
CA THR A 65 -17.62 0.39 -10.00
C THR A 65 -18.18 0.40 -11.43
N ALA A 66 -17.89 1.46 -12.19
CA ALA A 66 -18.32 1.56 -13.58
C ALA A 66 -17.78 0.41 -14.44
N ILE A 67 -16.49 0.07 -14.31
CA ILE A 67 -15.86 -1.01 -15.06
C ILE A 67 -16.41 -2.38 -14.61
N LEU A 68 -16.49 -2.62 -13.30
CA LEU A 68 -16.92 -3.91 -12.76
C LEU A 68 -18.38 -4.23 -13.14
N SER A 69 -19.24 -3.22 -13.25
CA SER A 69 -20.65 -3.39 -13.66
C SER A 69 -20.82 -3.97 -15.08
N LEU A 70 -19.77 -3.89 -15.91
CA LEU A 70 -19.76 -4.37 -17.29
C LEU A 70 -19.12 -5.75 -17.45
N LEU A 71 -18.52 -6.28 -16.38
CA LEU A 71 -17.78 -7.53 -16.40
C LEU A 71 -18.60 -8.66 -15.75
N ASP A 72 -18.39 -9.89 -16.23
CA ASP A 72 -18.81 -11.06 -15.46
C ASP A 72 -18.01 -11.10 -14.15
N PRO A 73 -18.65 -11.12 -12.97
CA PRO A 73 -17.96 -11.11 -11.68
C PRO A 73 -17.02 -12.30 -11.47
N LYS A 74 -17.18 -13.39 -12.23
CA LYS A 74 -16.30 -14.57 -12.16
C LYS A 74 -15.18 -14.56 -13.20
N SER A 75 -15.12 -13.54 -14.06
CA SER A 75 -14.09 -13.43 -15.09
C SER A 75 -12.73 -13.07 -14.50
N GLU A 76 -11.67 -13.50 -15.20
CA GLU A 76 -10.29 -13.09 -14.90
C GLU A 76 -10.14 -11.56 -14.94
N ALA A 77 -10.81 -10.89 -15.89
CA ALA A 77 -10.82 -9.44 -16.00
C ALA A 77 -11.37 -8.76 -14.73
N ALA A 78 -12.46 -9.29 -14.15
CA ALA A 78 -13.02 -8.75 -12.90
C ALA A 78 -12.06 -8.93 -11.71
N ALA A 79 -11.34 -10.07 -11.67
CA ALA A 79 -10.30 -10.31 -10.67
C ALA A 79 -9.14 -9.32 -10.83
N THR A 80 -8.65 -9.09 -12.04
CA THR A 80 -7.56 -8.13 -12.31
C THR A 80 -7.96 -6.69 -11.96
N VAL A 81 -9.16 -6.25 -12.35
CA VAL A 81 -9.66 -4.90 -12.00
C VAL A 81 -9.79 -4.73 -10.48
N THR A 82 -10.20 -5.78 -9.77
CA THR A 82 -10.26 -5.79 -8.30
C THR A 82 -8.87 -5.73 -7.66
N ALA A 83 -7.90 -6.46 -8.21
CA ALA A 83 -6.50 -6.38 -7.78
C ALA A 83 -5.92 -4.98 -8.02
N ALA A 84 -6.18 -4.37 -9.18
CA ALA A 84 -5.74 -3.01 -9.51
C ALA A 84 -6.30 -1.98 -8.52
N ARG A 85 -7.59 -2.06 -8.18
CA ARG A 85 -8.19 -1.20 -7.15
C ARG A 85 -7.49 -1.35 -5.80
N ARG A 86 -7.26 -2.59 -5.34
CA ARG A 86 -6.58 -2.84 -4.05
C ARG A 86 -5.18 -2.25 -4.03
N LEU A 87 -4.42 -2.46 -5.12
CA LEU A 87 -3.08 -1.91 -5.30
C LEU A 87 -3.08 -0.37 -5.27
N LEU A 88 -4.03 0.28 -5.94
CA LEU A 88 -4.07 1.75 -5.98
C LEU A 88 -4.63 2.39 -4.70
N LEU A 89 -5.42 1.66 -3.90
CA LEU A 89 -5.91 2.15 -2.61
C LEU A 89 -4.83 2.18 -1.54
N ASP A 90 -3.97 1.16 -1.50
CA ASP A 90 -2.90 1.07 -0.52
C ASP A 90 -1.69 1.94 -0.93
N PRO A 91 -1.30 2.95 -0.13
CA PRO A 91 -0.20 3.85 -0.49
C PRO A 91 1.15 3.15 -0.72
N LEU A 92 1.42 2.05 -0.01
CA LEU A 92 2.68 1.31 -0.15
C LEU A 92 2.77 0.62 -1.51
N THR A 93 1.76 -0.19 -1.85
CA THR A 93 1.70 -0.90 -3.13
C THR A 93 1.56 0.06 -4.31
N ARG A 94 0.76 1.14 -4.18
CA ARG A 94 0.69 2.22 -5.17
C ARG A 94 2.05 2.88 -5.40
N GLY A 95 2.77 3.23 -4.33
CA GLY A 95 4.09 3.84 -4.42
C GLY A 95 5.09 2.97 -5.15
N ARG A 96 5.12 1.67 -4.81
CA ARG A 96 5.98 0.71 -5.49
C ARG A 96 5.66 0.59 -6.97
N HIS A 97 4.37 0.52 -7.32
CA HIS A 97 3.92 0.49 -8.71
C HIS A 97 4.41 1.72 -9.50
N LEU A 98 4.35 2.92 -8.89
CA LEU A 98 4.89 4.14 -9.50
C LEU A 98 6.41 4.12 -9.69
N VAL A 99 7.16 3.59 -8.72
CA VAL A 99 8.61 3.41 -8.83
C VAL A 99 8.95 2.46 -9.99
N GLU A 100 8.29 1.31 -10.04
CA GLU A 100 8.48 0.27 -11.07
C GLU A 100 8.11 0.81 -12.47
N ALA A 101 6.97 1.51 -12.59
CA ALA A 101 6.52 2.14 -13.84
C ALA A 101 7.48 3.24 -14.32
N SER A 102 8.26 3.84 -13.42
CA SER A 102 9.27 4.84 -13.73
C SER A 102 10.65 4.23 -14.06
N GLY A 103 10.75 2.90 -14.15
CA GLY A 103 12.00 2.18 -14.38
C GLY A 103 12.91 2.09 -13.15
N GLY A 104 12.43 2.51 -11.98
CA GLY A 104 13.10 2.27 -10.71
C GLY A 104 12.98 0.81 -10.29
N GLN A 105 13.87 0.39 -9.40
CA GLN A 105 13.73 -0.88 -8.68
C GLN A 105 13.31 -0.56 -7.26
N PRO A 106 12.35 -1.29 -6.68
CA PRO A 106 12.14 -1.26 -5.23
C PRO A 106 13.48 -1.57 -4.58
N GLN A 107 13.99 -0.68 -3.72
CA GLN A 107 15.19 -0.99 -2.98
C GLN A 107 14.84 -2.04 -1.94
N GLU A 108 15.52 -3.19 -1.97
CA GLU A 108 15.59 -4.03 -0.78
C GLU A 108 16.27 -3.21 0.33
N LEU A 109 15.82 -3.40 1.57
CA LEU A 109 16.29 -2.67 2.76
C LEU A 109 17.82 -2.73 2.85
N GLY A 110 18.48 -1.74 2.26
CA GLY A 110 19.92 -1.66 2.09
C GLY A 110 20.47 -0.61 3.03
N VAL A 111 20.54 -1.00 4.32
CA VAL A 111 21.21 -0.25 5.40
C VAL A 111 20.77 1.21 5.45
N GLU A 112 19.53 1.39 5.89
CA GLU A 112 19.00 2.72 6.19
C GLU A 112 19.84 3.36 7.30
N THR A 113 19.90 4.68 7.25
CA THR A 113 20.77 5.58 8.03
C THR A 113 20.98 5.15 9.48
N GLN A 114 22.11 5.54 10.09
CA GLN A 114 22.42 5.21 11.49
C GLN A 114 21.23 5.52 12.42
N GLU A 115 20.53 6.63 12.17
CA GLU A 115 19.31 7.02 12.89
C GLU A 115 18.22 5.93 12.83
N PHE A 116 17.95 5.36 11.66
CA PHE A 116 16.94 4.31 11.48
C PHE A 116 17.33 3.03 12.24
N LEU A 117 18.59 2.62 12.15
CA LEU A 117 19.06 1.43 12.87
C LEU A 117 18.96 1.61 14.39
N THR A 118 19.27 2.81 14.89
CA THR A 118 19.10 3.14 16.31
C THR A 118 17.63 3.03 16.73
N GLU A 119 16.71 3.62 15.97
CA GLU A 119 15.27 3.54 16.26
C GLU A 119 14.76 2.10 16.29
N VAL A 120 15.16 1.28 15.32
CA VAL A 120 14.81 -0.15 15.25
C VAL A 120 15.29 -0.92 16.49
N MET A 121 16.54 -0.68 16.90
CA MET A 121 17.11 -1.33 18.07
C MET A 121 16.40 -0.91 19.36
N GLU A 122 16.09 0.38 19.50
CA GLU A 122 15.37 0.92 20.65
C GLU A 122 13.97 0.31 20.77
N LEU A 123 13.20 0.32 19.68
CA LEU A 123 11.86 -0.26 19.66
C LEU A 123 11.88 -1.76 19.96
N SER A 124 12.88 -2.49 19.44
CA SER A 124 13.05 -3.92 19.69
C SER A 124 13.27 -4.20 21.19
N ARG A 125 14.16 -3.44 21.84
CA ARG A 125 14.40 -3.53 23.29
C ARG A 125 13.12 -3.26 24.08
N GLU A 126 12.39 -2.20 23.73
CA GLU A 126 11.17 -1.83 24.45
C GLU A 126 10.05 -2.86 24.28
N THR A 127 9.97 -3.47 23.11
CA THR A 127 9.05 -4.58 22.83
C THR A 127 9.37 -5.78 23.72
N GLU A 128 10.64 -6.17 23.81
CA GLU A 128 11.09 -7.27 24.68
C GLU A 128 10.78 -6.99 26.16
N GLU A 129 11.05 -5.78 26.63
CA GLU A 129 10.71 -5.34 27.98
C GLU A 129 9.20 -5.42 28.28
N ALA A 130 8.37 -4.93 27.37
CA ALA A 130 6.92 -4.93 27.51
C ALA A 130 6.34 -6.36 27.55
N ILE A 131 6.89 -7.27 26.72
CA ILE A 131 6.53 -8.70 26.75
C ILE A 131 6.94 -9.32 28.08
N ALA A 132 8.17 -9.10 28.54
CA ALA A 132 8.67 -9.64 29.80
C ALA A 132 7.84 -9.19 31.00
N GLN A 133 7.37 -7.94 30.98
CA GLN A 133 6.51 -7.35 32.01
C GLN A 133 5.04 -7.75 31.86
N ARG A 134 4.67 -8.47 30.79
CA ARG A 134 3.29 -8.80 30.44
C ARG A 134 2.38 -7.56 30.40
N ASP A 135 2.89 -6.49 29.80
CA ASP A 135 2.21 -5.20 29.70
C ASP A 135 1.67 -4.94 28.27
N PRO A 136 0.41 -5.33 27.98
CA PRO A 136 -0.21 -5.07 26.68
C PRO A 136 -0.49 -3.59 26.43
N ALA A 137 -0.60 -2.76 27.47
CA ALA A 137 -0.82 -1.32 27.30
C ALA A 137 0.47 -0.66 26.76
N ARG A 138 1.63 -1.05 27.30
CA ARG A 138 2.93 -0.62 26.76
C ARG A 138 3.13 -1.10 25.32
N LEU A 139 2.83 -2.37 25.02
CA LEU A 139 2.89 -2.87 23.63
C LEU A 139 1.97 -2.10 22.68
N SER A 140 0.76 -1.73 23.13
CA SER A 140 -0.17 -0.93 22.32
C SER A 140 0.38 0.47 22.06
N GLY A 141 1.09 1.08 23.01
CA GLY A 141 1.80 2.34 22.80
C GLY A 141 2.89 2.22 21.72
N LEU A 142 3.66 1.12 21.73
CA LEU A 142 4.68 0.85 20.71
C LEU A 142 4.07 0.61 19.32
N VAL A 143 2.86 0.04 19.23
CA VAL A 143 2.10 -0.05 17.96
C VAL A 143 1.83 1.35 17.42
N THR A 144 1.34 2.28 18.26
CA THR A 144 1.05 3.66 17.83
C THR A 144 2.33 4.38 17.37
N GLU A 145 3.44 4.21 18.08
CA GLU A 145 4.72 4.79 17.66
C GLU A 145 5.18 4.25 16.29
N ALA A 146 5.10 2.93 16.07
CA ALA A 146 5.44 2.32 14.80
C ALA A 146 4.50 2.77 13.67
N GLU A 147 3.21 2.99 13.96
CA GLU A 147 2.24 3.56 13.01
C GLU A 147 2.58 5.00 12.61
N GLU A 148 3.04 5.83 13.55
CA GLU A 148 3.50 7.19 13.27
C GLU A 148 4.74 7.19 12.36
N LYS A 149 5.69 6.27 12.61
CA LYS A 149 6.87 6.07 11.75
C LYS A 149 6.48 5.61 10.34
N LEU A 150 5.57 4.64 10.25
CA LEU A 150 5.00 4.19 8.97
C LEU A 150 4.36 5.35 8.20
N ALA A 151 3.49 6.13 8.85
CA ALA A 151 2.82 7.27 8.25
C ALA A 151 3.83 8.33 7.76
N SER A 152 4.86 8.61 8.57
CA SER A 152 5.94 9.53 8.21
C SER A 152 6.69 9.09 6.94
N MET A 153 7.05 7.81 6.84
CA MET A 153 7.74 7.27 5.67
C MET A 153 6.85 7.26 4.42
N ILE A 154 5.56 6.94 4.55
CA ILE A 154 4.58 7.06 3.46
C ILE A 154 4.47 8.51 2.97
N MET A 155 4.42 9.48 3.89
CA MET A 155 4.41 10.90 3.52
C MET A 155 5.70 11.32 2.81
N ALA A 156 6.87 10.87 3.27
CA ALA A 156 8.15 11.16 2.65
C ALA A 156 8.25 10.59 1.22
N ALA A 157 7.71 9.38 0.99
CA ALA A 157 7.59 8.80 -0.35
C ALA A 157 6.71 9.68 -1.26
N GLY A 158 5.53 10.07 -0.78
CA GLY A 158 4.62 10.95 -1.54
C GLY A 158 5.21 12.31 -1.89
N GLN A 159 5.94 12.93 -0.96
CA GLN A 159 6.66 14.18 -1.21
C GLN A 159 7.74 14.01 -2.28
N SER A 160 8.38 12.84 -2.37
CA SER A 160 9.42 12.58 -3.37
C SER A 160 8.86 12.59 -4.80
N PHE A 161 7.60 12.17 -5.00
CA PHE A 161 6.90 12.25 -6.28
C PHE A 161 6.38 13.65 -6.65
N SER A 162 6.38 14.59 -5.70
CA SER A 162 5.74 15.91 -5.87
C SER A 162 6.74 17.06 -6.04
N ARG A 163 8.04 16.79 -5.91
CA ARG A 163 9.08 17.83 -6.07
C ARG A 163 9.30 18.07 -7.56
N LEU A 164 9.45 19.34 -7.94
CA LEU A 164 9.68 19.77 -9.33
C LEU A 164 11.15 20.13 -9.59
N GLU A 165 12.03 19.87 -8.61
CA GLU A 165 13.39 20.42 -8.57
C GLU A 165 14.49 19.39 -8.86
N ARG A 166 14.16 18.08 -8.88
CA ARG A 166 15.14 17.01 -9.03
C ARG A 166 15.04 16.33 -10.40
N THR A 167 16.03 15.51 -10.71
CA THR A 167 15.91 14.60 -11.86
C THR A 167 14.92 13.49 -11.49
N VAL A 168 14.16 12.99 -12.47
CA VAL A 168 13.21 11.89 -12.28
C VAL A 168 13.89 10.69 -11.61
N THR A 169 15.15 10.41 -11.96
CA THR A 169 15.93 9.33 -11.35
C THR A 169 16.15 9.53 -9.85
N ASP A 170 16.45 10.75 -9.41
CA ASP A 170 16.69 11.05 -7.99
C ASP A 170 15.39 11.01 -7.17
N GLU A 171 14.28 11.45 -7.77
CA GLU A 171 12.94 11.41 -7.17
C GLU A 171 12.47 9.97 -6.98
N VAL A 172 12.61 9.15 -8.01
CA VAL A 172 12.27 7.72 -7.97
C VAL A 172 13.14 6.98 -6.95
N ALA A 173 14.45 7.28 -6.88
CA ALA A 173 15.33 6.66 -5.89
C ALA A 173 15.01 7.11 -4.45
N ALA A 174 14.63 8.37 -4.24
CA ALA A 174 14.20 8.87 -2.93
C ALA A 174 12.88 8.24 -2.49
N ALA A 175 11.90 8.16 -3.38
CA ALA A 175 10.64 7.48 -3.13
C ALA A 175 10.86 6.00 -2.80
N ALA A 176 11.70 5.31 -3.57
CA ALA A 176 12.03 3.90 -3.34
C ALA A 176 12.62 3.65 -1.94
N ARG A 177 13.51 4.52 -1.46
CA ARG A 177 14.06 4.45 -0.09
C ARG A 177 12.98 4.63 0.97
N SER A 178 12.15 5.68 0.85
CA SER A 178 11.08 5.90 1.82
C SER A 178 10.06 4.75 1.83
N LEU A 179 9.78 4.13 0.69
CA LEU A 179 8.90 2.96 0.60
C LEU A 179 9.52 1.70 1.21
N ALA A 180 10.84 1.53 1.14
CA ALA A 180 11.54 0.45 1.83
C ALA A 180 11.36 0.56 3.35
N GLY A 181 11.69 1.72 3.93
CA GLY A 181 11.49 1.99 5.36
C GLY A 181 10.02 1.89 5.78
N ALA A 182 9.08 2.35 4.94
CA ALA A 182 7.66 2.18 5.22
C ALA A 182 7.24 0.70 5.21
N SER A 183 7.78 -0.12 4.29
CA SER A 183 7.51 -1.56 4.27
C SER A 183 8.02 -2.27 5.52
N TYR A 184 9.19 -1.85 6.03
CA TYR A 184 9.71 -2.33 7.30
C TYR A 184 8.77 -2.01 8.46
N TRP A 185 8.37 -0.73 8.61
CA TRP A 185 7.49 -0.32 9.70
C TRP A 185 6.11 -0.97 9.62
N SER A 186 5.58 -1.23 8.42
CA SER A 186 4.35 -2.00 8.25
C SER A 186 4.46 -3.40 8.84
N ALA A 187 5.57 -4.12 8.58
CA ALA A 187 5.79 -5.45 9.15
C ALA A 187 5.92 -5.41 10.68
N VAL A 188 6.59 -4.39 11.23
CA VAL A 188 6.70 -4.17 12.68
C VAL A 188 5.33 -3.93 13.31
N VAL A 189 4.49 -3.08 12.71
CA VAL A 189 3.12 -2.81 13.19
C VAL A 189 2.30 -4.10 13.27
N ASP A 190 2.34 -4.92 12.21
CA ASP A 190 1.61 -6.19 12.17
C ASP A 190 2.11 -7.17 13.25
N GLU A 191 3.43 -7.28 13.42
CA GLU A 191 4.03 -8.11 14.46
C GLU A 191 3.65 -7.67 15.87
N LEU A 192 3.69 -6.35 16.15
CA LEU A 192 3.33 -5.80 17.45
C LEU A 192 1.84 -6.00 17.77
N ARG A 193 0.95 -5.80 16.79
CA ARG A 193 -0.50 -6.05 16.95
C ARG A 193 -0.81 -7.51 17.27
N ASP A 194 -0.12 -8.44 16.61
CA ASP A 194 -0.24 -9.87 16.93
C ASP A 194 0.23 -10.16 18.37
N LYS A 195 1.36 -9.58 18.79
CA LYS A 195 1.86 -9.71 20.17
C LYS A 195 0.89 -9.15 21.21
N VAL A 196 0.28 -7.98 20.97
CA VAL A 196 -0.77 -7.40 21.83
C VAL A 196 -1.93 -8.39 21.97
N THR A 197 -2.47 -8.85 20.84
CA THR A 197 -3.62 -9.78 20.81
C THR A 197 -3.32 -11.06 21.60
N ARG A 198 -2.12 -11.65 21.39
CA ARG A 198 -1.69 -12.85 22.12
C ARG A 198 -1.59 -12.61 23.63
N LEU A 199 -1.02 -11.49 24.05
CA LEU A 199 -0.81 -11.19 25.46
C LEU A 199 -2.13 -10.89 26.19
N GLU A 200 -3.04 -10.18 25.54
CA GLU A 200 -4.39 -9.94 26.06
C GLU A 200 -5.17 -11.25 26.21
N GLY A 201 -5.10 -12.13 25.21
CA GLY A 201 -5.67 -13.47 25.28
C GLY A 201 -5.14 -14.30 26.46
N GLN A 202 -3.83 -14.25 26.73
CA GLN A 202 -3.22 -14.91 27.88
C GLN A 202 -3.70 -14.32 29.23
N ARG A 203 -3.85 -12.99 29.33
CA ARG A 203 -4.38 -12.34 30.55
C ARG A 203 -5.85 -12.65 30.78
N ALA A 204 -6.63 -12.87 29.73
CA ALA A 204 -8.02 -13.32 29.85
C ALA A 204 -8.10 -14.77 30.33
N ALA A 205 -7.28 -15.67 29.75
CA ALA A 205 -7.25 -17.08 30.13
C ALA A 205 -6.72 -17.33 31.55
N GLY A 206 -5.73 -16.54 31.99
CA GLY A 206 -5.16 -16.61 33.35
C GLY A 206 -6.06 -16.02 34.45
N ARG A 207 -7.17 -15.35 34.09
CA ARG A 207 -8.17 -14.82 35.02
C ARG A 207 -9.39 -15.75 35.18
N ARG A 208 -9.25 -17.06 34.98
CA ARG A 208 -10.30 -18.00 35.41
C ARG A 208 -10.50 -17.85 36.93
N PRO A 209 -11.73 -17.65 37.41
CA PRO A 209 -11.99 -17.55 38.84
C PRO A 209 -11.71 -18.91 39.49
N GLU A 210 -10.63 -19.01 40.25
CA GLU A 210 -10.51 -20.00 41.32
C GLU A 210 -11.54 -19.63 42.40
N GLY A 211 -12.79 -20.08 42.23
CA GLY A 211 -13.81 -19.77 43.21
C GLY A 211 -15.23 -20.10 42.76
N ASP A 212 -15.55 -21.38 42.61
CA ASP A 212 -16.93 -21.85 42.87
C ASP A 212 -16.98 -23.34 43.24
N GLU A 213 -16.02 -23.82 44.04
CA GLU A 213 -16.02 -25.20 44.55
C GLU A 213 -15.82 -25.19 46.08
N ALA A 214 -16.67 -24.44 46.78
CA ALA A 214 -16.77 -24.51 48.24
C ALA A 214 -18.14 -24.06 48.73
N ARG A 215 -19.18 -24.88 48.47
CA ARG A 215 -20.39 -24.93 49.29
C ARG A 215 -21.23 -26.16 48.92
N ASP A 216 -20.93 -27.26 49.58
CA ASP A 216 -21.94 -28.20 50.06
C ASP A 216 -21.36 -28.86 51.33
N ILE A 217 -21.77 -28.29 52.47
CA ILE A 217 -21.73 -28.91 53.81
C ILE A 217 -23.18 -29.19 54.18
#